data_AF-A0AA40LQQ4-F1
#
_entry.id   AF-A0AA40LQQ4-F1
#
_cell.length_a   1.000
_cell.length_b   1.000
_cell.length_c   1.000
_cell.angle_alpha   90.00
_cell.angle_beta   90.00
_cell.angle_gamma   90.00
#
_symmetry.space_group_name_H-M   'P 1'
#
loop_
_entity.id
_entity.type
_entity.pdbx_description
1 polymer ?
#
loop_
_entity_poly.entity_id
_entity_poly.type
_entity_poly.pdbx_seq_one_letter_code
_entity_poly.pdbx_strand_id
1 'polypeptide(L)'
;MASRPPPPGRTSFYEEYGVIRDVLQNHLTEILTLVAMELPPDIGSSEAVLRHKLQVFGALRGLRRGSAVLGQYQAYSEQVRRELHKPAGFLSLTPTFAGILVHLDNLRWEGVPFLLMSGKALDERVGYVRVLFKNRACCAQSEQRWVAEQSACLPRQIIFHIGHGALGSPAVLVSRNLFRPTLPGSWEEVGGPPGLRLFGRPLSDFYVYSPVREQDAYSVLISRIFHGRKDSFITTENLLASWAFWTPLLDSLAREAPRLYPGGAESGHLLDFEFSGGQLSFSVQQPEQLVPGPGSAPAPSDFQVLRATYRDGPLVTAWPEELIAKLADDVEAAAVKAVRRFGQFHLALSGGSSPVALFQQLATGHYAFPWARTHLWLVDERCVPLWDPESNFQGLQTHLLQHVRVPHYNVHPMPVHLHQRLCAEEDQGAQAYAEEISALVANSSLTWCCWAWAPTGTPPPSSRSRPPGLEGEQLVVLTESPSGPRRRMSLSLPLINRARRVAVLVMGRLKREITLLVSRVGHEPKKWPISGVQPVSGQLVWYMDYEAFLG
;
A
#
# COMPACT_ATOMS: atom_id res chain seq x y z
N MET A 1 -8.31 -9.53 20.91
CA MET A 1 -9.43 -10.42 21.29
C MET A 1 -9.95 -11.11 20.04
N ALA A 2 -9.92 -12.43 20.01
CA ALA A 2 -10.38 -13.22 18.88
C ALA A 2 -11.67 -13.96 19.24
N SER A 3 -12.65 -13.95 18.34
CA SER A 3 -13.97 -14.51 18.60
C SER A 3 -14.50 -15.34 17.42
N ARG A 4 -15.53 -16.14 17.68
CA ARG A 4 -16.17 -16.98 16.67
C ARG A 4 -16.86 -16.11 15.60
N PRO A 5 -17.10 -16.64 14.38
CA PRO A 5 -17.98 -16.01 13.40
C PRO A 5 -19.34 -15.65 14.03
N PRO A 6 -20.03 -14.61 13.52
CA PRO A 6 -21.38 -14.30 13.97
C PRO A 6 -22.29 -15.52 13.77
N PRO A 7 -23.03 -15.96 14.81
CA PRO A 7 -23.94 -17.09 14.69
C PRO A 7 -25.14 -16.74 13.79
N PRO A 8 -25.84 -17.74 13.22
CA PRO A 8 -27.01 -17.53 12.38
C PRO A 8 -28.03 -16.61 13.06
N GLY A 9 -28.49 -15.57 12.35
CA GLY A 9 -29.47 -14.61 12.86
C GLY A 9 -28.88 -13.39 13.58
N ARG A 10 -27.56 -13.35 13.87
CA ARG A 10 -26.87 -12.13 14.32
C ARG A 10 -26.14 -11.39 13.21
N THR A 11 -26.13 -11.95 12.00
CA THR A 11 -25.46 -11.36 10.83
C THR A 11 -26.07 -10.02 10.43
N SER A 12 -27.39 -9.84 10.54
CA SER A 12 -28.05 -8.55 10.27
C SER A 12 -27.53 -7.44 11.17
N PHE A 13 -27.44 -7.73 12.48
CA PHE A 13 -26.86 -6.80 13.44
C PHE A 13 -25.39 -6.55 13.12
N TYR A 14 -24.58 -7.61 13.01
CA TYR A 14 -23.15 -7.46 12.81
C TYR A 14 -22.80 -6.66 11.54
N GLU A 15 -23.59 -6.82 10.47
CA GLU A 15 -23.41 -6.09 9.22
C GLU A 15 -23.50 -4.56 9.38
N GLU A 16 -24.36 -4.08 10.28
CA GLU A 16 -24.52 -2.64 10.54
C GLU A 16 -23.40 -2.07 11.42
N TYR A 17 -22.88 -2.87 12.36
CA TYR A 17 -21.97 -2.38 13.40
C TYR A 17 -20.48 -2.62 13.08
N GLY A 18 -20.14 -3.82 12.60
CA GLY A 18 -18.77 -4.27 12.37
C GLY A 18 -17.94 -4.47 13.64
N VAL A 19 -16.72 -5.00 13.48
CA VAL A 19 -15.85 -5.39 14.61
C VAL A 19 -15.47 -4.21 15.53
N ILE A 20 -15.38 -2.99 14.96
CA ILE A 20 -15.00 -1.81 15.74
C ILE A 20 -16.07 -1.48 16.78
N ARG A 21 -17.34 -1.45 16.39
CA ARG A 21 -18.44 -1.17 17.31
C ARG A 21 -18.78 -2.38 18.19
N ASP A 22 -18.60 -3.60 17.68
CA ASP A 22 -18.90 -4.84 18.42
C ASP A 22 -17.95 -5.07 19.60
N VAL A 23 -16.65 -4.79 19.44
CA VAL A 23 -15.62 -5.17 20.44
C VAL A 23 -14.64 -4.05 20.80
N LEU A 24 -14.20 -3.23 19.83
CA LEU A 24 -13.15 -2.25 20.08
C LEU A 24 -13.67 -1.05 20.87
N GLN A 25 -14.78 -0.47 20.44
CA GLN A 25 -15.40 0.74 21.01
C GLN A 25 -15.89 0.53 22.45
N ASN A 26 -16.29 -0.68 22.79
CA ASN A 26 -16.81 -1.04 24.11
C ASN A 26 -15.74 -1.77 24.95
N HIS A 27 -15.56 -3.08 24.74
CA HIS A 27 -14.79 -3.98 25.59
C HIS A 27 -13.31 -3.61 25.65
N LEU A 28 -12.65 -3.43 24.50
CA LEU A 28 -11.23 -3.11 24.48
C LEU A 28 -10.95 -1.67 24.93
N THR A 29 -11.90 -0.76 24.74
CA THR A 29 -11.81 0.60 25.28
C THR A 29 -11.91 0.61 26.80
N GLU A 30 -12.80 -0.18 27.41
CA GLU A 30 -12.85 -0.29 28.87
C GLU A 30 -11.62 -0.97 29.46
N ILE A 31 -11.05 -1.94 28.76
CA ILE A 31 -9.77 -2.53 29.15
C ILE A 31 -8.65 -1.49 29.05
N LEU A 32 -8.62 -0.71 27.96
CA LEU A 32 -7.66 0.38 27.78
C LEU A 32 -7.75 1.39 28.92
N THR A 33 -8.95 1.84 29.31
CA THR A 33 -9.09 2.82 30.41
C THR A 33 -8.61 2.24 31.74
N LEU A 34 -8.90 0.98 32.05
CA LEU A 34 -8.41 0.31 33.27
C LEU A 34 -6.90 0.16 33.30
N VAL A 35 -6.27 -0.12 32.16
CA VAL A 35 -4.81 -0.27 32.05
C VAL A 35 -4.11 1.09 32.09
N ALA A 36 -4.71 2.12 31.48
CA ALA A 36 -4.06 3.40 31.25
C ALA A 36 -4.35 4.45 32.33
N MET A 37 -5.43 4.34 33.11
CA MET A 37 -5.79 5.32 34.12
C MET A 37 -4.74 5.48 35.21
N GLU A 38 -4.66 6.68 35.78
CA GLU A 38 -3.92 6.91 37.02
C GLU A 38 -4.59 6.16 38.18
N LEU A 39 -3.80 5.82 39.21
CA LEU A 39 -4.31 5.13 40.39
C LEU A 39 -5.26 6.08 41.15
N PRO A 40 -6.55 5.74 41.31
CA PRO A 40 -7.46 6.57 42.08
C PRO A 40 -7.01 6.64 43.55
N PRO A 41 -7.20 7.78 44.24
CA PRO A 41 -6.82 7.93 45.64
C PRO A 41 -7.58 6.96 46.56
N ASP A 42 -8.80 6.60 46.17
CA ASP A 42 -9.57 5.54 46.81
C ASP A 42 -10.14 4.59 45.74
N ILE A 43 -9.63 3.36 45.74
CA ILE A 43 -10.06 2.29 44.83
C ILE A 43 -11.42 1.70 45.25
N GLY A 44 -11.83 1.91 46.51
CA GLY A 44 -13.14 1.52 47.02
C GLY A 44 -14.28 2.41 46.52
N SER A 45 -13.97 3.67 46.18
CA SER A 45 -14.94 4.64 45.66
C SER A 45 -15.19 4.44 44.17
N SER A 46 -16.41 3.99 43.83
CA SER A 46 -16.82 3.83 42.43
C SER A 46 -16.73 5.14 41.64
N GLU A 47 -17.04 6.27 42.27
CA GLU A 47 -16.96 7.59 41.64
C GLU A 47 -15.51 7.97 41.29
N ALA A 48 -14.57 7.72 42.21
CA ALA A 48 -13.16 7.99 41.97
C ALA A 48 -12.64 7.16 40.79
N VAL A 49 -12.96 5.86 40.75
CA VAL A 49 -12.58 4.98 39.63
C VAL A 49 -13.15 5.48 38.30
N LEU A 50 -14.45 5.80 38.25
CA LEU A 50 -15.11 6.28 37.04
C LEU A 50 -14.56 7.62 36.55
N ARG A 51 -14.20 8.53 37.46
CA ARG A 51 -13.57 9.82 37.12
C ARG A 51 -12.18 9.62 36.50
N HIS A 52 -11.37 8.71 37.03
CA HIS A 52 -10.04 8.45 36.49
C HIS A 52 -10.10 7.76 35.13
N LYS A 53 -11.08 6.86 34.92
CA LYS A 53 -11.39 6.35 33.57
C LYS A 53 -11.73 7.48 32.60
N LEU A 54 -12.59 8.42 33.02
CA LEU A 54 -12.99 9.54 32.18
C LEU A 54 -11.80 10.44 31.79
N GLN A 55 -10.88 10.68 32.71
CA GLN A 55 -9.65 11.45 32.45
C GLN A 55 -8.76 10.82 31.38
N VAL A 56 -8.77 9.50 31.23
CA VAL A 56 -8.03 8.81 30.15
C VAL A 56 -8.48 9.33 28.78
N PHE A 57 -9.79 9.50 28.56
CA PHE A 57 -10.30 9.98 27.28
C PHE A 57 -9.81 11.39 26.94
N GLY A 58 -9.59 12.24 27.93
CA GLY A 58 -9.00 13.57 27.72
C GLY A 58 -7.53 13.53 27.28
N ALA A 59 -6.82 12.44 27.55
CA ALA A 59 -5.43 12.23 27.13
C ALA A 59 -5.32 11.44 25.81
N LEU A 60 -6.39 10.82 25.31
CA LEU A 60 -6.33 10.04 24.08
C LEU A 60 -6.12 10.94 22.86
N ARG A 61 -5.09 10.63 22.06
CA ARG A 61 -4.88 11.30 20.78
C ARG A 61 -5.93 10.83 19.77
N GLY A 62 -6.58 11.77 19.10
CA GLY A 62 -7.62 11.49 18.11
C GLY A 62 -7.17 10.53 17.01
N LEU A 63 -8.03 9.54 16.73
CA LEU A 63 -7.78 8.52 15.70
C LEU A 63 -8.03 9.08 14.30
N ARG A 64 -7.17 8.67 13.36
CA ARG A 64 -7.26 9.01 11.93
C ARG A 64 -7.26 7.73 11.11
N ARG A 65 -7.56 7.82 9.81
CA ARG A 65 -7.51 6.67 8.89
C ARG A 65 -6.24 5.81 9.05
N GLY A 66 -5.07 6.46 9.09
CA GLY A 66 -3.78 5.76 9.25
C GLY A 66 -3.57 5.09 10.62
N SER A 67 -4.45 5.31 11.60
CA SER A 67 -4.40 4.67 12.91
C SER A 67 -5.03 3.28 12.93
N ALA A 68 -5.50 2.76 11.79
CA ALA A 68 -6.22 1.50 11.70
C ALA A 68 -5.80 0.67 10.48
N VAL A 69 -5.88 -0.65 10.62
CA VAL A 69 -5.89 -1.61 9.51
C VAL A 69 -7.14 -2.48 9.63
N LEU A 70 -7.79 -2.77 8.50
CA LEU A 70 -9.06 -3.48 8.44
C LEU A 70 -8.93 -4.80 7.68
N GLY A 71 -9.63 -5.83 8.15
CA GLY A 71 -9.71 -7.12 7.48
C GLY A 71 -11.12 -7.71 7.48
N GLN A 72 -11.40 -8.60 6.53
CA GLN A 72 -12.64 -9.37 6.44
C GLN A 72 -12.35 -10.82 6.05
N TYR A 73 -12.85 -11.80 6.83
CA TYR A 73 -12.72 -13.20 6.42
C TYR A 73 -13.55 -13.48 5.16
N GLN A 74 -12.99 -14.24 4.22
CA GLN A 74 -13.52 -14.42 2.86
C GLN A 74 -14.97 -14.92 2.83
N ALA A 75 -15.32 -15.86 3.72
CA ALA A 75 -16.67 -16.43 3.78
C ALA A 75 -17.77 -15.46 4.29
N TYR A 76 -17.41 -14.29 4.82
CA TYR A 76 -18.37 -13.38 5.44
C TYR A 76 -19.39 -12.82 4.44
N SER A 77 -18.93 -12.34 3.28
CA SER A 77 -19.82 -11.77 2.25
C SER A 77 -20.81 -12.82 1.71
N GLU A 78 -20.43 -14.09 1.62
CA GLU A 78 -21.36 -15.18 1.28
C GLU A 78 -22.37 -15.45 2.40
N GLN A 79 -21.92 -15.45 3.66
CA GLN A 79 -22.80 -15.59 4.82
C GLN A 79 -23.87 -14.49 4.84
N VAL A 80 -23.49 -13.23 4.60
CA VAL A 80 -24.41 -12.10 4.52
C VAL A 80 -25.42 -12.27 3.38
N ARG A 81 -24.97 -12.69 2.19
CA ARG A 81 -25.86 -12.96 1.04
C ARG A 81 -26.91 -14.01 1.38
N ARG A 82 -26.48 -15.12 1.99
CA ARG A 82 -27.36 -16.23 2.35
C ARG A 82 -28.37 -15.86 3.43
N GLU A 83 -27.92 -15.22 4.51
CA GLU A 83 -28.79 -14.94 5.67
C GLU A 83 -29.71 -13.74 5.45
N LEU A 84 -29.24 -12.70 4.73
CA LEU A 84 -29.99 -11.47 4.50
C LEU A 84 -30.65 -11.41 3.11
N HIS A 85 -30.62 -12.52 2.36
CA HIS A 85 -31.21 -12.64 1.02
C HIS A 85 -30.75 -11.53 0.06
N LYS A 86 -29.45 -11.19 0.08
CA LYS A 86 -28.87 -10.15 -0.78
C LYS A 86 -28.59 -10.71 -2.19
N PRO A 87 -28.57 -9.87 -3.24
CA PRO A 87 -28.32 -10.32 -4.62
C PRO A 87 -26.92 -10.93 -4.78
N ALA A 88 -26.75 -11.75 -5.83
CA ALA A 88 -25.53 -12.52 -6.07
C ALA A 88 -24.24 -11.66 -6.16
N GLY A 89 -24.35 -10.40 -6.59
CA GLY A 89 -23.23 -9.44 -6.66
C GLY A 89 -23.01 -8.60 -5.41
N PHE A 90 -23.75 -8.82 -4.31
CA PHE A 90 -23.55 -8.06 -3.08
C PHE A 90 -22.25 -8.47 -2.36
N LEU A 91 -21.40 -7.49 -2.08
CA LEU A 91 -20.20 -7.63 -1.27
C LEU A 91 -20.25 -6.69 -0.06
N SER A 92 -19.91 -7.24 1.10
CA SER A 92 -19.92 -6.47 2.35
C SER A 92 -18.58 -5.79 2.54
N LEU A 93 -18.60 -4.51 2.92
CA LEU A 93 -17.39 -3.78 3.36
C LEU A 93 -17.22 -3.83 4.89
N THR A 94 -18.09 -4.55 5.60
CA THR A 94 -18.08 -4.58 7.06
C THR A 94 -16.84 -5.31 7.58
N PRO A 95 -15.95 -4.65 8.35
CA PRO A 95 -14.73 -5.28 8.81
C PRO A 95 -15.05 -6.34 9.88
N THR A 96 -14.48 -7.54 9.70
CA THR A 96 -14.52 -8.62 10.70
C THR A 96 -13.21 -8.75 11.48
N PHE A 97 -12.19 -7.99 11.09
CA PHE A 97 -10.92 -7.78 11.80
C PHE A 97 -10.55 -6.30 11.79
N ALA A 98 -9.97 -5.81 12.88
CA ALA A 98 -9.33 -4.50 12.93
C ALA A 98 -8.17 -4.47 13.92
N GLY A 99 -7.07 -3.83 13.52
CA GLY A 99 -5.94 -3.46 14.38
C GLY A 99 -5.85 -1.94 14.46
N ILE A 100 -5.82 -1.39 15.69
CA ILE A 100 -5.88 0.05 15.96
C ILE A 100 -4.68 0.46 16.81
N LEU A 101 -4.00 1.54 16.39
CA LEU A 101 -2.90 2.16 17.11
C LEU A 101 -3.40 3.39 17.86
N VAL A 102 -3.28 3.34 19.18
CA VAL A 102 -3.72 4.38 20.11
C VAL A 102 -2.51 4.97 20.83
N HIS A 103 -2.54 6.29 21.05
CA HIS A 103 -1.54 7.01 21.84
C HIS A 103 -2.22 7.87 22.90
N LEU A 104 -1.56 8.05 24.04
CA LEU A 104 -1.99 8.92 25.11
C LEU A 104 -0.97 10.04 25.30
N ASP A 105 -1.44 11.28 25.27
CA ASP A 105 -0.65 12.49 25.46
C ASP A 105 -0.62 12.84 26.97
N ASN A 106 0.04 12.00 27.77
CA ASN A 106 0.33 12.26 29.19
C ASN A 106 1.73 11.75 29.60
N LEU A 107 2.23 12.20 30.75
CA LEU A 107 3.59 11.89 31.22
C LEU A 107 3.83 10.39 31.45
N ARG A 108 2.80 9.64 31.85
CA ARG A 108 2.93 8.20 32.12
C ARG A 108 3.14 7.39 30.84
N TRP A 109 2.45 7.76 29.77
CA TRP A 109 2.34 6.99 28.54
C TRP A 109 2.99 7.65 27.32
N GLU A 110 3.77 8.71 27.53
CA GLU A 110 4.48 9.40 26.47
C GLU A 110 5.35 8.44 25.65
N GLY A 111 5.10 8.39 24.34
CA GLY A 111 5.81 7.53 23.40
C GLY A 111 5.53 6.03 23.55
N VAL A 112 4.54 5.62 24.35
CA VAL A 112 4.13 4.22 24.51
C VAL A 112 2.91 3.95 23.62
N PRO A 113 3.02 3.09 22.58
CA PRO A 113 1.90 2.75 21.72
C PRO A 113 0.98 1.72 22.38
N PHE A 114 -0.33 1.92 22.26
CA PHE A 114 -1.34 0.95 22.63
C PHE A 114 -1.92 0.32 21.37
N LEU A 115 -1.76 -1.00 21.21
CA LEU A 115 -2.30 -1.75 20.08
C LEU A 115 -3.57 -2.49 20.53
N LEU A 116 -4.71 -2.12 19.94
CA LEU A 116 -5.98 -2.78 20.17
C LEU A 116 -6.30 -3.61 18.93
N MET A 117 -6.50 -4.91 19.10
CA MET A 117 -6.79 -5.82 18.00
C MET A 117 -8.00 -6.68 18.31
N SER A 118 -8.93 -6.77 17.37
CA SER A 118 -10.07 -7.68 17.45
C SER A 118 -10.37 -8.31 16.10
N GLY A 119 -10.83 -9.56 16.11
CA GLY A 119 -11.23 -10.25 14.89
C GLY A 119 -12.16 -11.44 15.10
N LYS A 120 -12.81 -11.83 14.01
CA LYS A 120 -13.65 -13.03 13.88
C LYS A 120 -12.95 -14.07 13.02
N ALA A 121 -13.24 -15.34 13.22
CA ALA A 121 -12.67 -16.43 12.41
C ALA A 121 -11.13 -16.38 12.34
N LEU A 122 -10.48 -16.06 13.46
CA LEU A 122 -9.03 -16.15 13.60
C LEU A 122 -8.61 -17.59 13.94
N ASP A 123 -7.31 -17.85 13.96
CA ASP A 123 -6.69 -19.14 14.26
C ASP A 123 -7.02 -19.67 15.67
N GLU A 124 -7.14 -18.77 16.64
CA GLU A 124 -7.46 -19.10 18.02
C GLU A 124 -8.52 -18.17 18.59
N ARG A 125 -9.45 -18.69 19.39
CA ARG A 125 -10.34 -17.86 20.23
C ARG A 125 -9.59 -17.53 21.51
N VAL A 126 -9.13 -16.29 21.68
CA VAL A 126 -8.39 -15.86 22.88
C VAL A 126 -8.60 -14.38 23.18
N GLY A 127 -8.68 -14.03 24.46
CA GLY A 127 -8.68 -12.64 24.94
C GLY A 127 -7.52 -12.43 25.89
N TYR A 128 -6.69 -11.42 25.65
CA TYR A 128 -5.59 -11.07 26.54
C TYR A 128 -5.23 -9.58 26.47
N VAL A 129 -4.57 -9.10 27.52
CA VAL A 129 -3.82 -7.84 27.53
C VAL A 129 -2.35 -8.18 27.74
N ARG A 130 -1.47 -7.66 26.89
CA ARG A 130 -0.03 -7.92 26.96
C ARG A 130 0.71 -6.61 27.15
N VAL A 131 1.45 -6.51 28.25
CA VAL A 131 2.32 -5.37 28.58
C VAL A 131 3.76 -5.82 28.37
N LEU A 132 4.46 -5.17 27.43
CA LEU A 132 5.85 -5.47 27.09
C LEU A 132 6.77 -4.38 27.65
N PHE A 133 7.78 -4.78 28.41
CA PHE A 133 8.76 -3.86 29.00
C PHE A 133 9.97 -3.68 28.09
N LYS A 134 10.53 -2.46 28.06
CA LYS A 134 11.76 -2.15 27.33
C LYS A 134 12.93 -2.97 27.89
N ASN A 135 13.73 -3.55 27.00
CA ASN A 135 15.01 -4.15 27.38
C ASN A 135 16.01 -3.05 27.74
N ARG A 136 16.77 -3.26 28.81
CA ARG A 136 17.82 -2.32 29.27
C ARG A 136 19.17 -2.52 28.55
N ALA A 137 19.26 -3.51 27.65
CA ALA A 137 20.47 -3.88 26.95
C ALA A 137 20.19 -4.09 25.45
N CYS A 138 21.15 -3.73 24.60
CA CYS A 138 21.13 -4.05 23.18
C CYS A 138 21.57 -5.50 23.00
N CYS A 139 20.68 -6.34 22.50
CA CYS A 139 20.90 -7.78 22.39
C CYS A 139 21.16 -8.17 20.94
N ALA A 140 22.41 -8.54 20.63
CA ALA A 140 22.79 -9.14 19.34
C ALA A 140 22.58 -10.67 19.39
N GLN A 141 22.11 -11.23 18.27
CA GLN A 141 21.43 -12.52 18.08
C GLN A 141 21.96 -13.77 18.83
N SER A 142 21.02 -14.49 19.48
CA SER A 142 20.55 -15.86 19.14
C SER A 142 19.78 -16.44 20.33
N GLU A 143 18.45 -16.56 20.24
CA GLU A 143 17.57 -16.95 21.36
C GLU A 143 17.79 -18.36 21.93
N GLN A 144 18.52 -19.22 21.19
CA GLN A 144 18.61 -20.65 21.51
C GLN A 144 19.51 -20.98 22.72
N ARG A 145 20.33 -20.04 23.22
CA ARG A 145 21.26 -20.25 24.34
C ARG A 145 20.85 -19.60 25.67
N TRP A 146 19.70 -18.94 25.74
CA TRP A 146 19.34 -18.12 26.89
C TRP A 146 18.55 -18.91 27.94
N VAL A 147 19.05 -18.93 29.18
CA VAL A 147 18.31 -19.44 30.34
C VAL A 147 17.25 -18.42 30.75
N ALA A 148 15.99 -18.86 30.86
CA ALA A 148 14.82 -17.99 31.06
C ALA A 148 14.94 -17.06 32.27
N GLU A 149 15.47 -17.55 33.39
CA GLU A 149 15.56 -16.80 34.64
C GLU A 149 16.72 -15.78 34.69
N GLN A 150 17.74 -15.95 33.84
CA GLN A 150 18.98 -15.15 33.89
C GLN A 150 19.17 -14.23 32.68
N SER A 151 18.38 -14.41 31.62
CA SER A 151 18.54 -13.62 30.40
C SER A 151 17.90 -12.24 30.49
N ALA A 152 18.75 -11.22 30.39
CA ALA A 152 18.35 -9.83 30.24
C ALA A 152 17.77 -9.49 28.85
N CYS A 153 17.89 -10.41 27.90
CA CYS A 153 17.49 -10.20 26.50
C CYS A 153 16.14 -10.80 26.15
N LEU A 154 15.62 -11.70 26.97
CA LEU A 154 14.28 -12.26 26.76
C LEU A 154 13.20 -11.19 27.02
N PRO A 155 12.14 -11.16 26.20
CA PRO A 155 11.01 -10.24 26.38
C PRO A 155 10.47 -10.31 27.81
N ARG A 156 10.51 -9.18 28.50
CA ARG A 156 9.91 -9.01 29.84
C ARG A 156 8.48 -8.56 29.66
N GLN A 157 7.53 -9.36 30.15
CA GLN A 157 6.13 -9.10 29.87
C GLN A 157 5.21 -9.56 30.99
N ILE A 158 4.07 -8.87 31.09
CA ILE A 158 2.92 -9.26 31.90
C ILE A 158 1.76 -9.51 30.94
N ILE A 159 1.08 -10.63 31.11
CA ILE A 159 -0.04 -11.03 30.27
C ILE A 159 -1.24 -11.29 31.17
N PHE A 160 -2.28 -10.46 31.05
CA PHE A 160 -3.58 -10.72 31.63
C PHE A 160 -4.39 -11.52 30.62
N HIS A 161 -4.40 -12.83 30.80
CA HIS A 161 -5.16 -13.76 29.99
C HIS A 161 -6.61 -13.80 30.49
N ILE A 162 -7.54 -13.32 29.66
CA ILE A 162 -8.95 -13.17 30.03
C ILE A 162 -9.67 -14.52 29.91
N GLY A 163 -9.23 -15.41 29.01
CA GLY A 163 -9.74 -16.77 28.89
C GLY A 163 -9.79 -17.30 27.45
N HIS A 164 -10.20 -18.56 27.32
CA HIS A 164 -10.15 -19.38 26.10
C HIS A 164 -8.72 -19.72 25.68
N GLY A 165 -8.51 -20.04 24.40
CA GLY A 165 -7.23 -20.44 23.86
C GLY A 165 -6.64 -21.70 24.49
N ALA A 166 -5.35 -21.91 24.28
CA ALA A 166 -4.64 -23.09 24.71
C ALA A 166 -4.47 -23.19 26.24
N LEU A 167 -4.56 -22.07 26.97
CA LEU A 167 -4.55 -22.06 28.43
C LEU A 167 -5.93 -22.43 29.02
N GLY A 168 -7.01 -22.18 28.27
CA GLY A 168 -8.38 -22.58 28.61
C GLY A 168 -9.05 -21.80 29.75
N SER A 169 -8.28 -21.20 30.66
CA SER A 169 -8.75 -20.47 31.84
C SER A 169 -8.18 -19.05 31.90
N PRO A 170 -8.83 -18.12 32.63
CA PRO A 170 -8.25 -16.83 32.94
C PRO A 170 -6.97 -17.00 33.76
N ALA A 171 -5.95 -16.20 33.47
CA ALA A 171 -4.69 -16.24 34.21
C ALA A 171 -3.94 -14.91 34.14
N VAL A 172 -3.05 -14.71 35.10
CA VAL A 172 -2.00 -13.68 35.05
C VAL A 172 -0.67 -14.38 34.85
N LEU A 173 0.01 -14.07 33.75
CA LEU A 173 1.33 -14.60 33.44
C LEU A 173 2.36 -13.49 33.57
N VAL A 174 3.40 -13.74 34.34
CA VAL A 174 4.51 -12.79 34.53
C VAL A 174 5.81 -13.49 34.16
N SER A 175 6.59 -12.92 33.25
CA SER A 175 7.89 -13.49 32.87
C SER A 175 8.80 -13.65 34.08
N ARG A 176 9.47 -14.81 34.19
CA ARG A 176 10.36 -15.11 35.33
C ARG A 176 11.53 -14.16 35.47
N ASN A 177 11.96 -13.53 34.38
CA ASN A 177 13.01 -12.51 34.34
C ASN A 177 12.52 -11.08 34.66
N LEU A 178 11.30 -10.91 35.17
CA LEU A 178 10.74 -9.61 35.58
C LEU A 178 10.60 -9.51 37.12
N PHE A 179 9.57 -10.10 37.71
CA PHE A 179 9.41 -10.26 39.16
C PHE A 179 8.43 -11.42 39.44
N ARG A 180 8.50 -12.00 40.65
CA ARG A 180 7.46 -12.94 41.12
C ARG A 180 6.28 -12.13 41.70
N PRO A 181 5.07 -12.21 41.12
CA PRO A 181 3.96 -11.39 41.58
C PRO A 181 3.38 -11.91 42.91
N THR A 182 2.83 -11.00 43.70
CA THR A 182 2.06 -11.32 44.90
C THR A 182 0.58 -11.05 44.61
N LEU A 183 -0.21 -12.11 44.50
CA LEU A 183 -1.65 -12.01 44.23
C LEU A 183 -2.49 -12.32 45.49
N PRO A 184 -3.74 -11.84 45.55
CA PRO A 184 -4.66 -12.19 46.63
C PRO A 184 -4.89 -13.70 46.72
N GLY A 185 -5.27 -14.20 47.91
CA GLY A 185 -5.52 -15.63 48.14
C GLY A 185 -6.67 -16.26 47.32
N SER A 186 -7.38 -15.46 46.52
CA SER A 186 -8.31 -15.95 45.51
C SER A 186 -7.63 -16.44 44.21
N TRP A 187 -6.30 -16.38 44.15
CA TRP A 187 -5.47 -16.82 43.02
C TRP A 187 -4.43 -17.83 43.50
N GLU A 188 -4.16 -18.84 42.67
CA GLU A 188 -3.17 -19.87 42.96
C GLU A 188 -2.18 -20.01 41.80
N GLU A 189 -0.92 -20.35 42.12
CA GLU A 189 0.11 -20.62 41.12
C GLU A 189 -0.16 -21.98 40.50
N VAL A 190 -0.34 -22.02 39.18
CA VAL A 190 -0.68 -23.24 38.43
C VAL A 190 0.45 -23.62 37.48
N GLY A 191 0.81 -24.90 37.47
CA GLY A 191 1.64 -25.48 36.41
C GLY A 191 0.76 -25.82 35.21
N GLY A 192 0.98 -25.19 34.06
CA GLY A 192 0.22 -25.57 32.86
C GLY A 192 0.82 -26.77 32.12
N PRO A 193 0.16 -27.21 31.03
CA PRO A 193 0.52 -28.43 30.32
C PRO A 193 1.96 -28.42 29.81
N PRO A 194 2.73 -29.53 29.94
CA PRO A 194 4.09 -29.60 29.44
C PRO A 194 4.11 -29.41 27.92
N GLY A 195 5.01 -28.55 27.44
CA GLY A 195 5.16 -28.24 26.02
C GLY A 195 4.24 -27.13 25.48
N LEU A 196 3.32 -26.59 26.30
CA LEU A 196 2.52 -25.43 25.89
C LEU A 196 3.42 -24.21 25.67
N ARG A 197 3.26 -23.56 24.52
CA ARG A 197 3.95 -22.32 24.17
C ARG A 197 2.96 -21.18 24.01
N LEU A 198 3.24 -20.06 24.66
CA LEU A 198 2.49 -18.81 24.52
C LEU A 198 3.42 -17.74 23.96
N PHE A 199 3.02 -17.11 22.85
CA PHE A 199 3.82 -16.10 22.15
C PHE A 199 5.23 -16.59 21.80
N GLY A 200 5.34 -17.85 21.35
CA GLY A 200 6.62 -18.50 21.00
C GLY A 200 7.45 -19.00 22.19
N ARG A 201 7.06 -18.70 23.43
CA ARG A 201 7.80 -19.04 24.65
C ARG A 201 7.16 -20.20 25.39
N PRO A 202 7.93 -21.15 25.95
CA PRO A 202 7.38 -22.20 26.79
C PRO A 202 6.74 -21.60 28.04
N LEU A 203 5.65 -22.21 28.52
CA LEU A 203 4.95 -21.75 29.73
C LEU A 203 5.86 -21.72 30.97
N SER A 204 6.89 -22.56 31.00
CA SER A 204 7.92 -22.58 32.05
C SER A 204 8.64 -21.25 32.23
N ASP A 205 8.65 -20.37 31.22
CA ASP A 205 9.27 -19.04 31.30
C ASP A 205 8.43 -18.03 32.10
N PHE A 206 7.25 -18.43 32.58
CA PHE A 206 6.32 -17.57 33.30
C PHE A 206 6.02 -18.09 34.71
N TYR A 207 5.73 -17.18 35.63
CA TYR A 207 4.88 -17.44 36.77
C TYR A 207 3.43 -17.32 36.30
N VAL A 208 2.63 -18.37 36.49
CA VAL A 208 1.24 -18.44 36.00
C VAL A 208 0.32 -18.56 37.19
N TYR A 209 -0.62 -17.62 37.31
CA TYR A 209 -1.62 -17.62 38.35
C TYR A 209 -3.01 -17.65 37.77
N SER A 210 -3.85 -18.56 38.26
CA SER A 210 -5.25 -18.68 37.86
C SER A 210 -6.17 -18.43 39.05
N PRO A 211 -7.41 -17.95 38.83
CA PRO A 211 -8.36 -17.76 39.91
C PRO A 211 -8.81 -19.13 40.43
N VAL A 212 -8.89 -19.28 41.76
CA VAL A 212 -9.34 -20.53 42.41
C VAL A 212 -10.79 -20.86 42.03
N ARG A 213 -11.60 -19.84 41.74
CA ARG A 213 -12.97 -19.99 41.23
C ARG A 213 -13.24 -19.00 40.11
N GLU A 214 -13.68 -19.52 38.98
CA GLU A 214 -14.25 -18.71 37.91
C GLU A 214 -15.66 -18.26 38.28
N GLN A 215 -16.00 -17.02 37.94
CA GLN A 215 -17.32 -16.46 38.14
C GLN A 215 -17.86 -15.98 36.80
N ASP A 216 -19.11 -16.30 36.54
CA ASP A 216 -19.82 -15.81 35.36
C ASP A 216 -19.98 -14.28 35.42
N ALA A 217 -19.73 -13.62 34.29
CA ALA A 217 -19.73 -12.16 34.19
C ALA A 217 -21.10 -11.56 34.55
N TYR A 218 -22.21 -12.17 34.12
CA TYR A 218 -23.55 -11.66 34.44
C TYR A 218 -23.86 -11.81 35.92
N SER A 219 -23.47 -12.94 36.52
CA SER A 219 -23.62 -13.17 37.96
C SER A 219 -22.87 -12.11 38.78
N VAL A 220 -21.65 -11.76 38.37
CA VAL A 220 -20.88 -10.67 38.99
C VAL A 220 -21.57 -9.32 38.79
N LEU A 221 -21.98 -8.99 37.56
CA LEU A 221 -22.64 -7.71 37.28
C LEU A 221 -23.94 -7.53 38.06
N ILE A 222 -24.79 -8.57 38.11
CA ILE A 222 -26.03 -8.57 38.89
C ILE A 222 -25.72 -8.37 40.38
N SER A 223 -24.72 -9.08 40.91
CA SER A 223 -24.27 -8.88 42.29
C SER A 223 -23.81 -7.43 42.53
N ARG A 224 -23.06 -6.83 41.60
CA ARG A 224 -22.62 -5.42 41.70
C ARG A 224 -23.79 -4.44 41.71
N ILE A 225 -24.87 -4.71 40.98
CA ILE A 225 -26.11 -3.93 41.03
C ILE A 225 -26.70 -3.97 42.44
N PHE A 226 -26.86 -5.16 43.03
CA PHE A 226 -27.39 -5.31 44.38
C PHE A 226 -26.55 -4.59 45.45
N HIS A 227 -25.24 -4.51 45.25
CA HIS A 227 -24.32 -3.80 46.15
C HIS A 227 -24.11 -2.32 45.78
N GLY A 228 -24.83 -1.78 44.80
CA GLY A 228 -24.70 -0.38 44.38
C GLY A 228 -23.34 0.00 43.79
N ARG A 229 -22.54 -0.97 43.33
CA ARG A 229 -21.18 -0.78 42.81
C ARG A 229 -21.21 -0.34 41.35
N LYS A 230 -21.11 0.97 41.12
CA LYS A 230 -21.21 1.59 39.79
C LYS A 230 -19.95 1.46 38.94
N ASP A 231 -18.79 1.16 39.54
CA ASP A 231 -17.49 1.07 38.86
C ASP A 231 -17.39 -0.05 37.81
N SER A 232 -18.32 -1.01 37.83
CA SER A 232 -18.45 -2.07 36.81
C SER A 232 -19.35 -1.70 35.62
N PHE A 233 -19.90 -0.48 35.61
CA PHE A 233 -20.83 0.01 34.59
C PHE A 233 -20.30 1.28 33.92
N ILE A 234 -20.75 1.53 32.69
CA ILE A 234 -20.36 2.71 31.91
C ILE A 234 -21.34 3.85 32.23
N THR A 235 -20.81 5.02 32.61
CA THR A 235 -21.62 6.23 32.79
C THR A 235 -21.88 6.92 31.46
N THR A 236 -22.91 7.77 31.39
CA THR A 236 -23.22 8.57 30.19
C THR A 236 -22.00 9.39 29.72
N GLU A 237 -21.26 10.00 30.65
CA GLU A 237 -20.07 10.79 30.34
C GLU A 237 -18.97 9.94 29.70
N ASN A 238 -18.67 8.77 30.28
CA ASN A 238 -17.67 7.84 29.72
C ASN A 238 -18.11 7.32 28.35
N LEU A 239 -19.40 7.04 28.17
CA LEU A 239 -19.95 6.58 26.89
C LEU A 239 -19.80 7.65 25.81
N LEU A 240 -20.15 8.90 26.10
CA LEU A 240 -20.02 10.02 25.17
C LEU A 240 -18.55 10.30 24.83
N ALA A 241 -17.65 10.25 25.82
CA ALA A 241 -16.21 10.42 25.61
C ALA A 241 -15.63 9.30 24.72
N SER A 242 -16.06 8.06 24.94
CA SER A 242 -15.69 6.94 24.07
C SER A 242 -16.15 7.18 22.62
N TRP A 243 -17.41 7.55 22.40
CA TRP A 243 -17.88 7.84 21.04
C TRP A 243 -17.19 9.03 20.40
N ALA A 244 -16.90 10.10 21.14
CA ALA A 244 -16.13 11.24 20.63
C ALA A 244 -14.73 10.81 20.13
N PHE A 245 -14.12 9.82 20.76
CA PHE A 245 -12.83 9.26 20.36
C PHE A 245 -12.92 8.35 19.12
N TRP A 246 -13.95 7.49 19.03
CA TRP A 246 -14.06 6.49 17.95
C TRP A 246 -14.74 7.00 16.68
N THR A 247 -15.70 7.93 16.79
CA THR A 247 -16.49 8.41 15.64
C THR A 247 -15.64 8.95 14.49
N PRO A 248 -14.60 9.80 14.71
CA PRO A 248 -13.77 10.29 13.60
C PRO A 248 -13.10 9.18 12.79
N LEU A 249 -12.67 8.10 13.47
CA LEU A 249 -12.09 6.96 12.79
C LEU A 249 -13.15 6.22 11.98
N LEU A 250 -14.30 5.93 12.58
CA LEU A 250 -15.41 5.24 11.91
C LEU A 250 -15.87 5.98 10.64
N ASP A 251 -15.98 7.31 10.71
CA ASP A 251 -16.34 8.15 9.57
C ASP A 251 -15.27 8.09 8.48
N SER A 252 -13.98 8.13 8.86
CA SER A 252 -12.86 8.05 7.91
C SER A 252 -12.73 6.69 7.21
N LEU A 253 -13.26 5.63 7.84
CA LEU A 253 -13.18 4.24 7.35
C LEU A 253 -14.47 3.78 6.65
N ALA A 254 -15.52 4.58 6.61
CA ALA A 254 -16.86 4.15 6.17
C ALA A 254 -16.92 3.58 4.74
N ARG A 255 -15.94 3.92 3.89
CA ARG A 255 -15.83 3.44 2.50
C ARG A 255 -14.58 2.63 2.23
N GLU A 256 -13.82 2.28 3.26
CA GLU A 256 -12.58 1.53 3.10
C GLU A 256 -12.85 0.04 2.96
N ALA A 257 -12.38 -0.57 1.87
CA ALA A 257 -12.52 -2.00 1.66
C ALA A 257 -11.57 -2.77 2.61
N PRO A 258 -12.08 -3.70 3.43
CA PRO A 258 -11.24 -4.46 4.34
C PRO A 258 -10.40 -5.49 3.57
N ARG A 259 -9.17 -5.73 4.03
CA ARG A 259 -8.30 -6.78 3.48
C ARG A 259 -8.91 -8.16 3.68
N LEU A 260 -8.97 -8.97 2.63
CA LEU A 260 -9.44 -10.34 2.77
C LEU A 260 -8.43 -11.26 3.47
N TYR A 261 -8.94 -12.16 4.32
CA TYR A 261 -8.19 -13.29 4.86
C TYR A 261 -9.01 -14.59 4.81
N PRO A 262 -8.39 -15.77 4.60
CA PRO A 262 -9.11 -17.04 4.52
C PRO A 262 -9.95 -17.37 5.77
N GLY A 263 -9.42 -17.00 6.95
CA GLY A 263 -9.97 -17.38 8.25
C GLY A 263 -9.28 -18.62 8.82
N GLY A 264 -9.29 -18.75 10.14
CA GLY A 264 -8.56 -19.80 10.86
C GLY A 264 -7.03 -19.69 10.69
N ALA A 265 -6.35 -20.81 10.90
CA ALA A 265 -4.88 -20.91 10.83
C ALA A 265 -4.29 -20.62 9.44
N GLU A 266 -5.09 -20.75 8.37
CA GLU A 266 -4.68 -20.44 6.99
C GLU A 266 -4.40 -18.95 6.75
N SER A 267 -4.85 -18.08 7.67
CA SER A 267 -4.57 -16.64 7.63
C SER A 267 -3.08 -16.34 7.76
N GLY A 268 -2.29 -17.21 8.41
CA GLY A 268 -0.84 -17.06 8.57
C GLY A 268 -0.43 -15.64 9.00
N HIS A 269 0.48 -15.03 8.23
CA HIS A 269 1.00 -13.68 8.47
C HIS A 269 0.24 -12.57 7.71
N LEU A 270 -0.90 -12.88 7.08
CA LEU A 270 -1.62 -11.90 6.24
C LEU A 270 -2.20 -10.73 7.05
N LEU A 271 -2.50 -10.95 8.32
CA LEU A 271 -3.03 -9.94 9.22
C LEU A 271 -1.94 -9.29 10.09
N ASP A 272 -0.68 -9.69 9.93
CA ASP A 272 0.43 -9.05 10.63
C ASP A 272 0.56 -7.61 10.15
N PHE A 273 0.73 -6.69 11.09
CA PHE A 273 0.85 -5.27 10.82
C PHE A 273 2.02 -4.66 11.62
N GLU A 274 2.58 -3.62 11.03
CA GLU A 274 3.65 -2.81 11.60
C GLU A 274 3.21 -1.36 11.66
N PHE A 275 3.88 -0.58 12.50
CA PHE A 275 3.66 0.85 12.57
C PHE A 275 4.98 1.61 12.45
N SER A 276 4.93 2.72 11.71
CA SER A 276 6.02 3.68 11.63
C SER A 276 5.48 5.06 12.00
N GLY A 277 5.98 5.62 13.09
CA GLY A 277 5.39 6.80 13.71
C GLY A 277 3.94 6.56 14.14
N GLY A 278 3.00 7.33 13.58
CA GLY A 278 1.58 7.24 13.90
C GLY A 278 0.72 6.49 12.89
N GLN A 279 1.33 5.81 11.91
CA GLN A 279 0.62 5.09 10.85
C GLN A 279 0.83 3.57 10.96
N LEU A 280 -0.27 2.82 10.82
CA LEU A 280 -0.30 1.38 10.69
C LEU A 280 -0.36 0.95 9.23
N SER A 281 0.34 -0.14 8.91
CA SER A 281 0.26 -0.82 7.62
C SER A 281 0.44 -2.33 7.82
N PHE A 282 -0.19 -3.14 6.96
CA PHE A 282 0.08 -4.58 6.99
C PHE A 282 1.54 -4.88 6.61
N SER A 283 2.19 -5.77 7.35
CA SER A 283 3.59 -6.16 7.13
C SER A 283 3.77 -6.99 5.85
N VAL A 284 2.75 -7.78 5.49
CA VAL A 284 2.75 -8.57 4.26
C VAL A 284 1.94 -7.86 3.19
N GLN A 285 2.57 -7.50 2.07
CA GLN A 285 1.88 -7.00 0.88
C GLN A 285 0.89 -8.07 0.37
N GLN A 286 -0.36 -7.70 0.12
CA GLN A 286 -1.38 -8.63 -0.34
C GLN A 286 -1.02 -9.16 -1.75
N PRO A 287 -1.14 -10.47 -2.02
CA PRO A 287 -1.26 -10.94 -3.40
C PRO A 287 -2.54 -10.34 -4.00
N GLU A 288 -2.43 -9.55 -5.06
CA GLU A 288 -3.54 -8.81 -5.69
C GLU A 288 -4.77 -9.74 -5.93
N GLN A 289 -5.82 -9.60 -5.11
CA GLN A 289 -7.13 -10.25 -5.28
C GLN A 289 -8.22 -9.28 -4.79
N LEU A 290 -9.07 -8.83 -5.72
CA LEU A 290 -10.16 -7.89 -5.47
C LEU A 290 -11.49 -8.56 -5.13
N VAL A 291 -12.19 -7.94 -4.19
CA VAL A 291 -13.63 -8.09 -3.92
C VAL A 291 -14.32 -6.82 -4.43
N PRO A 292 -15.18 -6.88 -5.48
CA PRO A 292 -15.89 -5.70 -6.00
C PRO A 292 -17.14 -5.29 -5.19
N GLY A 293 -17.13 -4.15 -4.50
CA GLY A 293 -18.30 -3.64 -3.73
C GLY A 293 -19.58 -3.38 -4.57
N PRO A 294 -20.80 -3.49 -3.99
CA PRO A 294 -22.06 -3.29 -4.71
C PRO A 294 -22.66 -1.88 -4.50
N GLY A 295 -23.02 -1.21 -5.60
CA GLY A 295 -24.10 -0.21 -5.60
C GLY A 295 -23.75 1.26 -5.87
N SER A 296 -22.47 1.63 -6.01
CA SER A 296 -22.10 2.88 -6.68
C SER A 296 -21.89 2.60 -8.17
N ALA A 297 -22.35 3.50 -9.05
CA ALA A 297 -21.81 3.53 -10.40
C ALA A 297 -20.27 3.51 -10.29
N PRO A 298 -19.56 2.68 -11.08
CA PRO A 298 -18.15 2.43 -10.86
C PRO A 298 -17.39 3.75 -10.72
N ALA A 299 -16.75 3.95 -9.57
CA ALA A 299 -15.80 5.04 -9.45
C ALA A 299 -14.52 4.63 -10.20
N PRO A 300 -13.76 5.58 -10.76
CA PRO A 300 -12.50 5.31 -11.47
C PRO A 300 -11.43 4.57 -10.65
N SER A 301 -11.68 4.30 -9.36
CA SER A 301 -10.83 3.55 -8.43
C SER A 301 -11.19 2.06 -8.27
N ASP A 302 -12.26 1.58 -8.93
CA ASP A 302 -12.86 0.25 -8.67
C ASP A 302 -12.34 -0.85 -9.61
N PHE A 303 -11.40 -0.55 -10.52
CA PHE A 303 -10.91 -1.51 -11.49
C PHE A 303 -9.38 -1.62 -11.44
N GLN A 304 -8.89 -2.70 -10.83
CA GLN A 304 -7.46 -3.00 -10.85
C GLN A 304 -6.97 -3.36 -12.24
N VAL A 305 -5.71 -3.00 -12.41
CA VAL A 305 -4.85 -3.42 -13.48
C VAL A 305 -4.98 -4.89 -13.83
N LEU A 306 -5.57 -5.20 -14.99
CA LEU A 306 -5.54 -6.55 -15.52
C LEU A 306 -4.13 -6.78 -16.05
N ARG A 307 -3.38 -7.65 -15.36
CA ARG A 307 -2.13 -8.20 -15.89
C ARG A 307 -2.45 -9.26 -16.94
N ALA A 308 -2.68 -8.81 -18.17
CA ALA A 308 -2.82 -9.66 -19.34
C ALA A 308 -1.48 -9.71 -20.10
N THR A 309 -1.43 -10.47 -21.19
CA THR A 309 -0.38 -10.34 -22.19
C THR A 309 -0.93 -9.60 -23.40
N TYR A 310 -0.18 -8.64 -23.93
CA TYR A 310 -0.48 -8.02 -25.21
C TYR A 310 0.67 -8.29 -26.17
N ARG A 311 0.36 -8.99 -27.26
CA ARG A 311 1.34 -9.71 -28.09
C ARG A 311 2.13 -10.67 -27.17
N ASP A 312 3.41 -10.45 -26.98
CA ASP A 312 4.29 -11.30 -26.15
C ASP A 312 4.82 -10.58 -24.90
N GLY A 313 4.29 -9.38 -24.61
CA GLY A 313 4.72 -8.57 -23.47
C GLY A 313 3.67 -8.51 -22.35
N PRO A 314 4.09 -8.31 -21.09
CA PRO A 314 3.17 -7.98 -20.00
C PRO A 314 2.37 -6.72 -20.34
N LEU A 315 1.06 -6.79 -20.12
CA LEU A 315 0.11 -5.70 -20.26
C LEU A 315 -0.41 -5.33 -18.88
N VAL A 316 -0.28 -4.05 -18.54
CA VAL A 316 -0.87 -3.37 -17.39
C VAL A 316 -2.03 -2.56 -17.95
N THR A 317 -3.27 -2.93 -17.63
CA THR A 317 -4.42 -2.04 -17.91
C THR A 317 -4.82 -1.24 -16.68
N ALA A 318 -5.59 -0.17 -16.75
CA ALA A 318 -6.26 0.46 -15.59
C ALA A 318 -7.16 1.62 -16.08
N TRP A 319 -7.81 2.37 -15.19
CA TRP A 319 -8.29 3.71 -15.57
C TRP A 319 -7.11 4.67 -15.77
N PRO A 320 -7.28 5.76 -16.54
CA PRO A 320 -6.18 6.66 -16.88
C PRO A 320 -5.36 7.15 -15.67
N GLU A 321 -6.02 7.57 -14.59
CA GLU A 321 -5.33 8.08 -13.39
C GLU A 321 -4.51 7.00 -12.68
N GLU A 322 -5.08 5.81 -12.49
CA GLU A 322 -4.42 4.68 -11.85
C GLU A 322 -3.28 4.11 -12.71
N LEU A 323 -3.49 4.05 -14.03
CA LEU A 323 -2.48 3.59 -14.98
C LEU A 323 -1.25 4.49 -14.95
N ILE A 324 -1.48 5.79 -14.89
CA ILE A 324 -0.43 6.80 -14.80
C ILE A 324 0.28 6.73 -13.45
N ALA A 325 -0.46 6.59 -12.34
CA ALA A 325 0.13 6.39 -11.02
C ALA A 325 1.01 5.14 -10.99
N LYS A 326 0.51 4.02 -11.50
CA LYS A 326 1.24 2.75 -11.59
C LYS A 326 2.50 2.86 -12.45
N LEU A 327 2.40 3.54 -13.60
CA LEU A 327 3.54 3.79 -14.47
C LEU A 327 4.58 4.68 -13.78
N ALA A 328 4.14 5.72 -13.06
CA ALA A 328 5.03 6.60 -12.31
C ALA A 328 5.76 5.85 -11.17
N ASP A 329 5.06 5.00 -10.41
CA ASP A 329 5.65 4.10 -9.40
C ASP A 329 6.72 3.18 -10.03
N ASP A 330 6.43 2.59 -11.19
CA ASP A 330 7.35 1.68 -11.86
C ASP A 330 8.61 2.40 -12.38
N VAL A 331 8.44 3.64 -12.87
CA VAL A 331 9.56 4.49 -13.30
C VAL A 331 10.42 4.89 -12.09
N GLU A 332 9.81 5.30 -10.98
CA GLU A 332 10.53 5.66 -9.75
C GLU A 332 11.30 4.46 -9.19
N ALA A 333 10.65 3.29 -9.08
CA ALA A 333 11.29 2.07 -8.62
C ALA A 333 12.50 1.70 -9.49
N ALA A 334 12.38 1.86 -10.81
CA ALA A 334 13.48 1.65 -11.75
C ALA A 334 14.59 2.71 -11.60
N ALA A 335 14.24 3.97 -11.40
CA ALA A 335 15.18 5.05 -11.18
C ALA A 335 16.00 4.83 -9.91
N VAL A 336 15.35 4.54 -8.78
CA VAL A 336 16.01 4.26 -7.50
C VAL A 336 16.93 3.04 -7.62
N LYS A 337 16.47 1.97 -8.28
CA LYS A 337 17.29 0.76 -8.50
C LYS A 337 18.50 1.03 -9.40
N ALA A 338 18.33 1.82 -10.46
CA ALA A 338 19.39 2.15 -11.39
C ALA A 338 20.45 3.07 -10.75
N VAL A 339 20.02 4.12 -10.06
CA VAL A 339 20.93 5.03 -9.35
C VAL A 339 21.70 4.29 -8.26
N ARG A 340 21.08 3.37 -7.52
CA ARG A 340 21.77 2.55 -6.52
C ARG A 340 22.86 1.64 -7.13
N ARG A 341 22.63 1.11 -8.34
CA ARG A 341 23.51 0.12 -8.97
C ARG A 341 24.58 0.73 -9.88
N PHE A 342 24.24 1.80 -10.59
CA PHE A 342 25.06 2.40 -11.65
C PHE A 342 25.39 3.87 -11.38
N GLY A 343 24.85 4.48 -10.32
CA GLY A 343 25.07 5.88 -9.95
C GLY A 343 24.24 6.88 -10.75
N GLN A 344 23.66 6.48 -11.89
CA GLN A 344 22.86 7.32 -12.79
C GLN A 344 21.66 6.54 -13.35
N PHE A 345 20.63 7.26 -13.78
CA PHE A 345 19.45 6.73 -14.45
C PHE A 345 19.19 7.51 -15.75
N HIS A 346 19.01 6.82 -16.87
CA HIS A 346 18.70 7.46 -18.16
C HIS A 346 17.26 7.15 -18.56
N LEU A 347 16.43 8.20 -18.58
CA LEU A 347 15.00 8.16 -18.88
C LEU A 347 14.74 8.87 -20.22
N ALA A 348 14.26 8.12 -21.21
CA ALA A 348 13.84 8.66 -22.50
C ALA A 348 12.31 8.81 -22.54
N LEU A 349 11.83 10.01 -22.88
CA LEU A 349 10.43 10.39 -22.87
C LEU A 349 9.96 10.74 -24.28
N SER A 350 8.84 10.15 -24.69
CA SER A 350 8.11 10.55 -25.90
C SER A 350 7.41 11.89 -25.68
N GLY A 351 7.22 12.60 -26.79
CA GLY A 351 6.33 13.75 -26.82
C GLY A 351 4.86 13.40 -27.00
N GLY A 352 4.05 14.44 -27.20
CA GLY A 352 2.60 14.35 -27.41
C GLY A 352 1.77 14.58 -26.14
N SER A 353 0.46 14.40 -26.25
CA SER A 353 -0.49 14.67 -25.15
C SER A 353 -0.60 13.52 -24.14
N SER A 354 -0.40 12.26 -24.56
CA SER A 354 -0.54 11.10 -23.68
C SER A 354 0.45 11.04 -22.49
N PRO A 355 1.73 11.43 -22.60
CA PRO A 355 2.67 11.38 -21.48
C PRO A 355 2.56 12.59 -20.53
N VAL A 356 1.74 13.61 -20.85
CA VAL A 356 1.57 14.80 -20.00
C VAL A 356 1.08 14.44 -18.60
N ALA A 357 0.14 13.50 -18.49
CA ALA A 357 -0.35 13.02 -17.21
C ALA A 357 0.76 12.37 -16.38
N LEU A 358 1.67 11.61 -17.01
CA LEU A 358 2.84 11.02 -16.35
C LEU A 358 3.79 12.11 -15.82
N PHE A 359 4.02 13.17 -16.60
CA PHE A 359 4.88 14.29 -16.19
C PHE A 359 4.32 14.98 -14.95
N GLN A 360 3.03 15.26 -14.94
CA GLN A 360 2.34 15.89 -13.81
C GLN A 360 2.35 14.99 -12.56
N GLN A 361 2.19 13.68 -12.74
CA GLN A 361 2.21 12.72 -11.63
C GLN A 361 3.62 12.63 -11.02
N LEU A 362 4.66 12.48 -11.85
CA LEU A 362 6.05 12.45 -11.39
C LEU A 362 6.46 13.76 -10.68
N ALA A 363 5.90 14.89 -11.10
CA ALA A 363 6.15 16.19 -10.48
C ALA A 363 5.50 16.36 -9.10
N THR A 364 4.29 15.82 -8.89
CA THR A 364 3.48 16.12 -7.69
C THR A 364 3.43 14.98 -6.66
N GLY A 365 3.58 13.72 -7.10
CA GLY A 365 3.40 12.53 -6.26
C GLY A 365 4.69 11.83 -5.82
N HIS A 366 5.84 12.08 -6.48
CA HIS A 366 7.05 11.27 -6.33
C HIS A 366 8.27 12.07 -5.82
N TYR A 367 8.17 12.59 -4.60
CA TYR A 367 9.25 13.39 -3.98
C TYR A 367 10.54 12.61 -3.73
N ALA A 368 10.48 11.27 -3.66
CA ALA A 368 11.64 10.41 -3.46
C ALA A 368 12.39 10.08 -4.78
N PHE A 369 11.89 10.57 -5.93
CA PHE A 369 12.50 10.32 -7.22
C PHE A 369 13.91 10.97 -7.31
N PRO A 370 14.95 10.22 -7.75
CA PRO A 370 16.33 10.70 -7.73
C PRO A 370 16.67 11.64 -8.91
N TRP A 371 15.99 12.79 -9.02
CA TRP A 371 16.15 13.76 -10.11
C TRP A 371 17.59 14.25 -10.30
N ALA A 372 18.34 14.45 -9.21
CA ALA A 372 19.75 14.88 -9.26
C ALA A 372 20.68 13.90 -10.00
N ARG A 373 20.28 12.63 -10.14
CA ARG A 373 21.06 11.56 -10.79
C ARG A 373 20.35 11.01 -12.03
N THR A 374 19.31 11.68 -12.52
CA THR A 374 18.52 11.25 -13.67
C THR A 374 18.81 12.12 -14.88
N HIS A 375 19.20 11.49 -16.00
CA HIS A 375 19.34 12.09 -17.32
C HIS A 375 18.05 11.93 -18.12
N LEU A 376 17.53 13.03 -18.66
CA LEU A 376 16.30 13.10 -19.45
C LEU A 376 16.63 13.26 -20.93
N TRP A 377 16.11 12.34 -21.74
CA TRP A 377 16.28 12.30 -23.19
C TRP A 377 14.91 12.38 -23.87
N LEU A 378 14.83 13.06 -25.01
CA LEU A 378 13.65 13.00 -25.86
C LEU A 378 13.75 11.81 -26.83
N VAL A 379 12.62 11.13 -27.05
CA VAL A 379 12.51 10.03 -28.02
C VAL A 379 12.19 10.55 -29.42
N ASP A 380 11.41 11.62 -29.49
CA ASP A 380 11.08 12.33 -30.72
C ASP A 380 10.99 13.83 -30.47
N GLU A 381 11.30 14.63 -31.48
CA GLU A 381 11.10 16.07 -31.49
C GLU A 381 10.68 16.54 -32.89
N ARG A 382 9.78 17.53 -32.92
CA ARG A 382 9.32 18.16 -34.16
C ARG A 382 10.35 19.18 -34.60
N CYS A 383 10.52 19.34 -35.91
CA CYS A 383 11.42 20.34 -36.49
C CYS A 383 10.82 21.75 -36.39
N VAL A 384 10.64 22.21 -35.16
CA VAL A 384 10.17 23.55 -34.75
C VAL A 384 11.13 24.09 -33.68
N PRO A 385 11.18 25.40 -33.44
CA PRO A 385 11.99 25.94 -32.35
C PRO A 385 11.58 25.36 -30.98
N LEU A 386 12.53 25.22 -30.05
CA LEU A 386 12.30 24.63 -28.72
C LEU A 386 11.32 25.40 -27.82
N TRP A 387 10.99 26.64 -28.18
CA TRP A 387 9.99 27.46 -27.49
C TRP A 387 8.60 27.39 -28.15
N ASP A 388 8.49 26.70 -29.28
CA ASP A 388 7.23 26.55 -29.99
C ASP A 388 6.26 25.64 -29.20
N PRO A 389 4.96 25.97 -29.10
CA PRO A 389 3.98 25.13 -28.43
C PRO A 389 3.85 23.71 -29.01
N GLU A 390 4.25 23.48 -30.26
CA GLU A 390 4.28 22.14 -30.84
C GLU A 390 5.53 21.34 -30.43
N SER A 391 6.57 21.96 -29.85
CA SER A 391 7.79 21.28 -29.41
C SER A 391 7.52 20.32 -28.25
N ASN A 392 8.03 19.10 -28.37
CA ASN A 392 7.97 18.10 -27.31
C ASN A 392 8.80 18.53 -26.09
N PHE A 393 9.94 19.19 -26.32
CA PHE A 393 10.74 19.80 -25.26
C PHE A 393 9.98 20.89 -24.50
N GLN A 394 9.25 21.76 -25.21
CA GLN A 394 8.43 22.80 -24.58
C GLN A 394 7.34 22.18 -23.68
N GLY A 395 6.71 21.10 -24.13
CA GLY A 395 5.77 20.33 -23.32
C GLY A 395 6.41 19.71 -22.07
N LEU A 396 7.60 19.12 -22.21
CA LEU A 396 8.37 18.58 -21.08
C LEU A 396 8.76 19.67 -20.07
N GLN A 397 9.17 20.83 -20.56
CA GLN A 397 9.52 21.98 -19.74
C GLN A 397 8.32 22.46 -18.91
N THR A 398 7.17 22.60 -19.58
CA THR A 398 5.92 23.09 -19.01
C THR A 398 5.31 22.11 -18.01
N HIS A 399 5.39 20.80 -18.24
CA HIS A 399 4.69 19.84 -17.39
C HIS A 399 5.56 19.11 -16.37
N LEU A 400 6.89 19.09 -16.56
CA LEU A 400 7.81 18.43 -15.64
C LEU A 400 8.88 19.38 -15.11
N LEU A 401 9.74 19.93 -15.99
CA LEU A 401 10.99 20.58 -15.57
C LEU A 401 10.79 21.86 -14.75
N GLN A 402 9.65 22.56 -14.91
CA GLN A 402 9.32 23.71 -14.07
C GLN A 402 8.95 23.33 -12.62
N HIS A 403 8.60 22.06 -12.38
CA HIS A 403 8.11 21.58 -11.08
C HIS A 403 9.15 20.73 -10.32
N VAL A 404 10.17 20.21 -11.01
CA VAL A 404 11.20 19.35 -10.41
C VAL A 404 12.61 19.94 -10.58
N ARG A 405 13.51 19.60 -9.65
CA ARG A 405 14.91 20.07 -9.70
C ARG A 405 15.80 19.05 -10.40
N VAL A 406 15.94 19.18 -11.71
CA VAL A 406 16.90 18.42 -12.52
C VAL A 406 18.09 19.32 -12.88
N PRO A 407 19.35 18.88 -12.68
CA PRO A 407 20.51 19.65 -13.14
C PRO A 407 20.45 19.88 -14.65
N HIS A 408 20.75 21.09 -15.11
CA HIS A 408 20.65 21.43 -16.54
C HIS A 408 21.48 20.52 -17.45
N TYR A 409 22.65 20.05 -16.99
CA TYR A 409 23.51 19.13 -17.74
C TYR A 409 22.96 17.70 -17.85
N ASN A 410 21.87 17.39 -17.15
CA ASN A 410 21.15 16.12 -17.24
C ASN A 410 19.92 16.21 -18.16
N VAL A 411 19.66 17.35 -18.80
CA VAL A 411 18.53 17.53 -19.70
C VAL A 411 19.06 17.64 -21.13
N HIS A 412 18.69 16.67 -21.97
CA HIS A 412 19.22 16.51 -23.33
C HIS A 412 18.11 16.75 -24.37
N PRO A 413 17.88 18.00 -24.82
CA PRO A 413 16.95 18.28 -25.91
C PRO A 413 17.51 17.79 -27.25
N MET A 414 16.63 17.37 -28.17
CA MET A 414 17.06 17.07 -29.54
C MET A 414 17.47 18.35 -30.26
N PRO A 415 18.64 18.40 -30.93
CA PRO A 415 19.13 19.57 -31.63
C PRO A 415 18.43 19.73 -32.99
N VAL A 416 17.14 20.08 -32.95
CA VAL A 416 16.31 20.32 -34.14
C VAL A 416 16.44 21.72 -34.71
N HIS A 417 17.00 22.66 -33.93
CA HIS A 417 17.19 24.05 -34.33
C HIS A 417 18.66 24.44 -34.13
N LEU A 418 19.45 24.32 -35.20
CA LEU A 418 20.88 24.67 -35.23
C LEU A 418 21.12 25.71 -36.32
N HIS A 419 22.06 26.64 -36.09
CA HIS A 419 22.42 27.68 -37.07
C HIS A 419 21.20 28.43 -37.70
N GLN A 420 20.15 28.66 -36.92
CA GLN A 420 18.88 29.26 -37.37
C GLN A 420 18.10 28.46 -38.42
N ARG A 421 18.41 27.17 -38.58
CA ARG A 421 17.74 26.24 -39.49
C ARG A 421 17.10 25.09 -38.71
N LEU A 422 15.99 24.58 -39.23
CA LEU A 422 15.24 23.50 -38.61
C LEU A 422 15.52 22.18 -39.32
N CYS A 423 16.11 21.22 -38.60
CA CYS A 423 16.44 19.87 -39.08
C CYS A 423 17.11 19.84 -40.46
N ALA A 424 18.07 20.74 -40.70
CA ALA A 424 18.91 20.67 -41.88
C ALA A 424 19.94 19.54 -41.70
N GLU A 425 20.03 18.64 -42.68
CA GLU A 425 20.96 17.50 -42.63
C GLU A 425 22.42 17.94 -42.52
N GLU A 426 22.75 19.09 -43.12
CA GLU A 426 24.07 19.73 -43.07
C GLU A 426 24.50 20.11 -41.65
N ASP A 427 23.54 20.37 -40.75
CA ASP A 427 23.84 20.73 -39.36
C ASP A 427 24.16 19.49 -38.50
N GLN A 428 24.03 18.28 -39.05
CA GLN A 428 24.37 17.01 -38.40
C GLN A 428 23.75 16.81 -37.00
N GLY A 429 22.62 17.47 -36.71
CA GLY A 429 22.00 17.42 -35.38
C GLY A 429 21.65 16.00 -34.91
N ALA A 430 21.13 15.15 -35.81
CA ALA A 430 20.84 13.75 -35.48
C ALA A 430 22.11 12.98 -35.09
N GLN A 431 23.24 13.24 -35.77
CA GLN A 431 24.51 12.60 -35.46
C GLN A 431 25.09 13.11 -34.14
N ALA A 432 25.04 14.43 -33.89
CA ALA A 432 25.49 15.01 -32.63
C ALA A 432 24.74 14.42 -31.42
N TYR A 433 23.41 14.27 -31.53
CA TYR A 433 22.60 13.66 -30.47
C TYR A 433 22.91 12.16 -30.29
N ALA A 434 23.17 11.43 -31.39
CA ALA A 434 23.59 10.03 -31.34
C ALA A 434 24.95 9.85 -30.67
N GLU A 435 25.90 10.75 -30.94
CA GLU A 435 27.23 10.76 -30.32
C GLU A 435 27.14 11.08 -28.82
N GLU A 436 26.29 12.04 -28.43
CA GLU A 436 26.04 12.37 -27.03
C GLU A 436 25.45 11.18 -26.25
N ILE A 437 24.45 10.48 -26.82
CA ILE A 437 23.89 9.26 -26.24
C ILE A 437 24.97 8.18 -26.11
N SER A 438 25.81 8.01 -27.13
CA SER A 438 26.86 6.99 -27.11
C SER A 438 27.96 7.30 -26.09
N ALA A 439 28.23 8.58 -25.82
CA ALA A 439 29.20 9.02 -24.84
C ALA A 439 28.70 8.89 -23.39
N LEU A 440 27.42 9.23 -23.14
CA LEU A 440 26.86 9.30 -21.78
C LEU A 440 26.14 8.02 -21.34
N VAL A 441 25.56 7.27 -22.28
CA VAL A 441 24.79 6.06 -21.96
C VAL A 441 25.67 4.84 -22.25
N ALA A 442 26.11 4.16 -21.19
CA ALA A 442 26.91 2.94 -21.34
C ALA A 442 26.19 1.91 -22.24
N ASN A 443 26.87 1.46 -23.30
CA ASN A 443 26.35 0.58 -24.36
C ASN A 443 25.09 1.10 -25.09
N SER A 444 24.82 2.40 -25.01
CA SER A 444 23.59 3.05 -25.51
C SER A 444 22.31 2.38 -24.98
N SER A 445 22.37 1.72 -23.81
CA SER A 445 21.23 1.05 -23.22
C SER A 445 20.45 2.03 -22.33
N LEU A 446 19.47 2.72 -22.92
CA LEU A 446 18.55 3.57 -22.16
C LEU A 446 17.86 2.74 -21.07
N THR A 447 17.73 3.29 -19.86
CA THR A 447 17.18 2.49 -18.76
C THR A 447 15.66 2.39 -18.85
N TRP A 448 15.03 3.40 -19.44
CA TRP A 448 13.59 3.47 -19.61
C TRP A 448 13.24 4.28 -20.87
N CYS A 449 12.33 3.77 -21.71
CA CYS A 449 11.79 4.50 -22.86
C CYS A 449 10.25 4.49 -22.77
N CYS A 450 9.64 5.65 -22.56
CA CYS A 450 8.18 5.79 -22.58
C CYS A 450 7.75 6.22 -23.98
N TRP A 451 7.09 5.33 -24.73
CA TRP A 451 6.55 5.65 -26.05
C TRP A 451 5.04 5.87 -25.99
N ALA A 452 4.59 7.04 -26.42
CA ALA A 452 3.18 7.41 -26.47
C ALA A 452 2.66 7.34 -27.90
N TRP A 453 1.56 6.60 -28.10
CA TRP A 453 1.01 6.34 -29.43
C TRP A 453 0.32 7.57 -30.07
N ALA A 454 0.52 7.86 -31.37
CA ALA A 454 -0.17 8.94 -32.13
C ALA A 454 -1.46 8.48 -32.88
N PRO A 455 -2.55 9.28 -32.96
CA PRO A 455 -3.91 8.77 -33.29
C PRO A 455 -4.10 8.20 -34.71
N THR A 456 -3.23 8.53 -35.65
CA THR A 456 -3.44 8.25 -37.07
C THR A 456 -2.57 7.08 -37.53
N GLY A 457 -3.17 5.89 -37.58
CA GLY A 457 -2.64 4.74 -38.31
C GLY A 457 -2.84 4.85 -39.81
N THR A 458 -2.48 5.97 -40.41
CA THR A 458 -2.53 6.12 -41.87
C THR A 458 -1.22 5.57 -42.44
N PRO A 459 -1.25 4.54 -43.32
CA PRO A 459 -0.04 4.09 -43.99
C PRO A 459 0.55 5.26 -44.79
N PRO A 460 1.89 5.44 -44.82
CA PRO A 460 2.48 6.46 -45.67
C PRO A 460 2.09 6.17 -47.13
N PRO A 461 1.61 7.18 -47.88
CA PRO A 461 1.34 7.00 -49.29
C PRO A 461 2.65 6.66 -49.99
N SER A 462 2.59 5.67 -50.87
CA SER A 462 3.67 5.32 -51.77
C SER A 462 4.14 6.56 -52.55
N SER A 463 5.33 7.09 -52.25
CA SER A 463 6.09 7.86 -53.24
C SER A 463 7.57 7.93 -52.90
N ARG A 464 8.36 7.19 -53.69
CA ARG A 464 9.63 7.59 -54.31
C ARG A 464 10.49 8.59 -53.52
N SER A 465 11.18 8.11 -52.49
CA SER A 465 12.58 8.37 -52.21
C SER A 465 12.97 7.43 -51.06
N ARG A 466 14.15 6.80 -51.11
CA ARG A 466 14.64 5.94 -50.02
C ARG A 466 14.71 6.78 -48.74
N PRO A 467 14.03 6.45 -47.63
CA PRO A 467 14.49 6.89 -46.33
C PRO A 467 15.39 5.80 -45.73
N PRO A 468 16.43 6.15 -44.95
CA PRO A 468 16.96 5.20 -43.99
C PRO A 468 15.80 4.92 -43.03
N GLY A 469 15.24 3.71 -43.11
CA GLY A 469 14.15 3.33 -42.23
C GLY A 469 14.56 3.46 -40.76
N LEU A 470 13.59 3.40 -39.87
CA LEU A 470 13.81 3.22 -38.43
C LEU A 470 14.70 1.99 -38.10
N GLU A 471 14.99 1.14 -39.08
CA GLU A 471 15.86 -0.04 -39.04
C GLU A 471 17.33 0.21 -39.43
N GLY A 472 17.71 1.44 -39.81
CA GLY A 472 19.09 1.78 -40.19
C GLY A 472 20.09 1.66 -39.03
N GLU A 473 21.39 1.59 -39.34
CA GLU A 473 22.46 1.52 -38.31
C GLU A 473 22.58 2.81 -37.48
N GLN A 474 22.06 3.92 -38.00
CA GLN A 474 22.06 5.22 -37.33
C GLN A 474 21.15 5.22 -36.11
N LEU A 475 21.68 5.66 -34.96
CA LEU A 475 20.94 5.65 -33.70
C LEU A 475 19.77 6.64 -33.67
N VAL A 476 19.87 7.74 -34.41
CA VAL A 476 18.89 8.83 -34.50
C VAL A 476 18.68 9.15 -35.97
N VAL A 477 17.42 9.31 -36.38
CA VAL A 477 17.03 9.50 -37.79
C VAL A 477 16.06 10.66 -37.95
N LEU A 478 16.08 11.30 -39.11
CA LEU A 478 15.04 12.23 -39.53
C LEU A 478 13.91 11.45 -40.21
N THR A 479 12.68 11.69 -39.79
CA THR A 479 11.47 11.03 -40.28
C THR A 479 10.46 12.06 -40.79
N GLU A 480 9.55 11.60 -41.66
CA GLU A 480 8.46 12.42 -42.15
C GLU A 480 7.11 11.96 -41.56
N SER A 481 6.31 12.92 -41.09
CA SER A 481 4.97 12.68 -40.53
C SER A 481 3.88 13.06 -41.54
N PRO A 482 2.82 12.24 -41.70
CA PRO A 482 1.68 12.56 -42.56
C PRO A 482 0.77 13.66 -41.98
N SER A 483 0.89 14.00 -40.69
CA SER A 483 0.11 15.06 -40.04
C SER A 483 0.94 15.88 -39.05
N GLY A 484 0.73 17.20 -39.02
CA GLY A 484 1.55 18.17 -38.27
C GLY A 484 2.83 18.59 -39.02
N PRO A 485 3.82 19.21 -38.34
CA PRO A 485 5.10 19.56 -38.95
C PRO A 485 5.73 18.32 -39.58
N ARG A 486 6.06 18.47 -40.87
CA ARG A 486 6.37 17.35 -41.77
C ARG A 486 7.61 16.59 -41.37
N ARG A 487 8.64 17.25 -40.84
CA ARG A 487 9.89 16.62 -40.44
C ARG A 487 9.99 16.48 -38.92
N ARG A 488 10.55 15.37 -38.47
CA ARG A 488 10.81 15.06 -37.07
C ARG A 488 12.17 14.40 -36.91
N MET A 489 12.84 14.66 -35.79
CA MET A 489 13.99 13.89 -35.35
C MET A 489 13.49 12.81 -34.38
N SER A 490 13.95 11.56 -34.53
CA SER A 490 13.47 10.45 -33.71
C SER A 490 14.56 9.41 -33.46
N LEU A 491 14.47 8.74 -32.32
CA LEU A 491 15.32 7.57 -32.06
C LEU A 491 14.96 6.42 -32.99
N SER A 492 15.98 5.71 -33.47
CA SER A 492 15.82 4.51 -34.29
C SER A 492 15.34 3.30 -33.46
N LEU A 493 14.75 2.30 -34.13
CA LEU A 493 14.33 1.05 -33.48
C LEU A 493 15.51 0.29 -32.86
N PRO A 494 16.69 0.17 -33.50
CA PRO A 494 17.87 -0.44 -32.88
C PRO A 494 18.28 0.23 -31.56
N LEU A 495 18.15 1.55 -31.42
CA LEU A 495 18.44 2.22 -30.16
C LEU A 495 17.36 1.95 -29.11
N ILE A 496 16.07 2.03 -29.49
CA ILE A 496 14.95 1.73 -28.57
C ILE A 496 15.06 0.29 -28.04
N ASN A 497 15.42 -0.67 -28.89
CA ASN A 497 15.56 -2.09 -28.53
C ASN A 497 16.82 -2.40 -27.69
N ARG A 498 17.75 -1.46 -27.56
CA ARG A 498 18.87 -1.56 -26.59
C ARG A 498 18.43 -1.15 -25.18
N ALA A 499 17.24 -0.58 -25.01
CA ALA A 499 16.78 -0.16 -23.70
C ALA A 499 16.53 -1.36 -22.77
N ARG A 500 16.83 -1.20 -21.48
CA ARG A 500 16.61 -2.25 -20.47
C ARG A 500 15.13 -2.42 -20.14
N ARG A 501 14.35 -1.35 -20.24
CA ARG A 501 12.90 -1.37 -20.15
C ARG A 501 12.29 -0.40 -21.15
N VAL A 502 11.26 -0.86 -21.84
CA VAL A 502 10.44 -0.04 -22.72
C VAL A 502 9.01 -0.10 -22.22
N ALA A 503 8.43 1.04 -21.92
CA ALA A 503 7.05 1.19 -21.51
C ALA A 503 6.26 1.83 -22.66
N VAL A 504 5.22 1.16 -23.13
CA VAL A 504 4.34 1.70 -24.18
C VAL A 504 3.05 2.16 -23.52
N LEU A 505 2.80 3.46 -23.52
CA LEU A 505 1.61 4.06 -22.95
C LEU A 505 0.57 4.32 -24.04
N VAL A 506 -0.61 3.72 -23.90
CA VAL A 506 -1.74 3.89 -24.80
C VAL A 506 -2.96 4.30 -23.99
N MET A 507 -3.47 5.51 -24.24
CA MET A 507 -4.64 6.03 -23.52
C MET A 507 -5.69 6.60 -24.48
N GLY A 508 -6.95 6.46 -24.09
CA GLY A 508 -8.13 7.04 -24.70
C GLY A 508 -8.79 6.16 -25.76
N ARG A 509 -10.13 6.23 -25.82
CA ARG A 509 -10.98 5.48 -26.77
C ARG A 509 -10.55 5.58 -28.24
N LEU A 510 -10.00 6.72 -28.67
CA LEU A 510 -9.53 6.93 -30.05
C LEU A 510 -8.42 5.94 -30.46
N LYS A 511 -7.75 5.29 -29.51
CA LYS A 511 -6.70 4.30 -29.77
C LYS A 511 -7.22 2.87 -29.89
N ARG A 512 -8.51 2.63 -29.66
CA ARG A 512 -9.06 1.28 -29.61
C ARG A 512 -8.86 0.50 -30.91
N GLU A 513 -9.21 1.11 -32.04
CA GLU A 513 -9.13 0.46 -33.36
C GLU A 513 -7.69 0.08 -33.71
N ILE A 514 -6.74 0.97 -33.42
CA ILE A 514 -5.33 0.74 -33.77
C ILE A 514 -4.69 -0.29 -32.84
N THR A 515 -5.05 -0.32 -31.56
CA THR A 515 -4.65 -1.38 -30.64
C THR A 515 -5.19 -2.74 -31.09
N LEU A 516 -6.46 -2.83 -31.52
CA LEU A 516 -7.00 -4.08 -32.08
C LEU A 516 -6.30 -4.53 -33.37
N LEU A 517 -5.95 -3.58 -34.22
CA LEU A 517 -5.21 -3.88 -35.44
C LEU A 517 -3.82 -4.43 -35.09
N VAL A 518 -3.09 -3.71 -34.23
CA VAL A 518 -1.71 -4.02 -33.81
C VAL A 518 -1.62 -5.33 -33.05
N SER A 519 -2.69 -5.76 -32.37
CA SER A 519 -2.71 -7.07 -31.72
C SER A 519 -2.70 -8.24 -32.72
N ARG A 520 -3.12 -8.00 -33.97
CA ARG A 520 -3.27 -9.02 -35.02
C ARG A 520 -2.15 -9.00 -36.06
N VAL A 521 -1.48 -7.86 -36.25
CA VAL A 521 -0.39 -7.75 -37.21
C VAL A 521 0.85 -8.46 -36.69
N GLY A 522 1.53 -9.20 -37.57
CA GLY A 522 2.84 -9.80 -37.28
C GLY A 522 3.95 -8.77 -37.06
N HIS A 523 5.19 -9.19 -37.26
CA HIS A 523 6.35 -8.29 -37.22
C HIS A 523 6.47 -7.53 -38.55
N GLU A 524 5.90 -6.32 -38.62
CA GLU A 524 5.91 -5.45 -39.81
C GLU A 524 6.38 -4.02 -39.48
N PRO A 525 7.61 -3.82 -38.99
CA PRO A 525 8.14 -2.51 -38.55
C PRO A 525 8.05 -1.40 -39.61
N LYS A 526 8.13 -1.73 -40.90
CA LYS A 526 8.02 -0.75 -42.01
C LYS A 526 6.64 -0.10 -42.12
N LYS A 527 5.59 -0.84 -41.74
CA LYS A 527 4.19 -0.36 -41.79
C LYS A 527 3.71 0.06 -40.41
N TRP A 528 4.13 -0.68 -39.37
CA TRP A 528 3.77 -0.46 -37.97
C TRP A 528 5.06 -0.43 -37.13
N PRO A 529 5.70 0.73 -36.94
CA PRO A 529 6.96 0.85 -36.21
C PRO A 529 6.98 0.15 -34.85
N ILE A 530 5.86 0.22 -34.11
CA ILE A 530 5.71 -0.44 -32.81
C ILE A 530 5.92 -1.96 -32.86
N SER A 531 5.60 -2.61 -33.98
CA SER A 531 5.74 -4.07 -34.12
C SER A 531 7.21 -4.48 -34.18
N GLY A 532 8.12 -3.53 -34.42
CA GLY A 532 9.56 -3.68 -34.33
C GLY A 532 10.16 -3.44 -32.95
N VAL A 533 9.38 -3.02 -31.96
CA VAL A 533 9.87 -2.78 -30.59
C VAL A 533 9.96 -4.11 -29.85
N GLN A 534 11.17 -4.65 -29.77
CA GLN A 534 11.51 -5.90 -29.10
C GLN A 534 12.87 -5.73 -28.42
N PRO A 535 12.91 -5.32 -27.14
CA PRO A 535 14.15 -5.12 -26.41
C PRO A 535 14.98 -6.41 -26.31
N VAL A 536 16.23 -6.37 -26.78
CA VAL A 536 17.08 -7.59 -26.91
C VAL A 536 17.53 -8.14 -25.55
N SER A 537 17.80 -7.25 -24.59
CA SER A 537 18.23 -7.60 -23.22
C SER A 537 17.31 -7.02 -22.15
N GLY A 538 16.18 -6.45 -22.57
CA GLY A 538 15.27 -5.68 -21.74
C GLY A 538 13.88 -6.28 -21.67
N GLN A 539 12.97 -5.57 -21.00
CA GLN A 539 11.55 -5.92 -20.93
C GLN A 539 10.70 -4.87 -21.61
N LEU A 540 9.81 -5.30 -22.49
CA LEU A 540 8.72 -4.49 -23.04
C LEU A 540 7.49 -4.65 -22.14
N VAL A 541 6.92 -3.55 -21.66
CA VAL A 541 5.69 -3.54 -20.87
C VAL A 541 4.69 -2.59 -21.52
N TRP A 542 3.46 -3.04 -21.68
CA TRP A 542 2.37 -2.24 -22.21
C TRP A 542 1.54 -1.66 -21.07
N TYR A 543 1.22 -0.38 -21.15
CA TYR A 543 0.33 0.33 -20.23
C TYR A 543 -0.84 0.85 -21.05
N MET A 544 -2.03 0.26 -20.91
CA MET A 544 -3.21 0.62 -21.70
C MET A 544 -4.41 0.95 -20.84
N ASP A 545 -5.04 2.11 -21.00
CA ASP A 545 -6.26 2.35 -20.24
C ASP A 545 -7.43 1.47 -20.73
N TYR A 546 -8.49 1.35 -19.93
CA TYR A 546 -9.64 0.53 -20.33
C TYR A 546 -10.32 1.02 -21.61
N GLU A 547 -10.32 2.32 -21.88
CA GLU A 547 -10.90 2.84 -23.12
C GLU A 547 -10.10 2.41 -24.37
N ALA A 548 -8.76 2.42 -24.28
CA ALA A 548 -7.90 1.95 -25.36
C ALA A 548 -7.95 0.41 -25.51
N PHE A 549 -8.08 -0.33 -24.40
CA PHE A 549 -7.98 -1.78 -24.40
C PHE A 549 -9.33 -2.52 -24.59
N LEU A 550 -10.41 -2.03 -23.99
CA LEU A 550 -11.75 -2.67 -24.03
C LEU A 550 -12.71 -1.93 -24.97
N GLY A 551 -12.67 -0.59 -24.98
CA GLY A 551 -13.49 0.29 -25.82
C GLY A 551 -14.44 1.19 -25.03
#